data_AF-A0A7W1AH84-F1
#
_entry.id   AF-A0A7W1AH84-F1
#
_cell.length_a   1.000
_cell.length_b   1.000
_cell.length_c   1.000
_cell.angle_alpha   90.00
_cell.angle_beta   90.00
_cell.angle_gamma   90.00
#
_symmetry.space_group_name_H-M   'P 1'
#
loop_
_entity.id
_entity.type
_entity.pdbx_description
1 polymer ?
#
loop_
_entity_poly.entity_id
_entity_poly.type
_entity_poly.pdbx_seq_one_letter_code
_entity_poly.pdbx_strand_id
1 'polypeptide(L)'
;VHGAYAVASIDIAATRTTPATSALGLWDHATGAVLFVVESAELLELLPSRAEVGVIRVVDDKSWHFERYVVPTGERASSLAIPDALSRGWPSSLAAAGGLVTVWCGAKGEPYRFHIKLGDPDRLLDDEPNIGRRKRERGSKKLPR
;
A
#
# COMPACT_ATOMS: atom_id res chain seq x y z
N VAL A 1 17.24 -14.24 15.28
CA VAL A 1 16.38 -13.68 14.21
C VAL A 1 17.26 -12.68 13.47
N HIS A 2 17.62 -12.99 12.23
CA HIS A 2 18.41 -12.07 11.40
C HIS A 2 17.46 -10.96 10.90
N GLY A 3 17.83 -9.70 11.13
CA GLY A 3 17.04 -8.55 10.69
C GLY A 3 17.25 -8.26 9.21
N ALA A 4 16.37 -7.44 8.63
CA ALA A 4 16.61 -6.82 7.33
C ALA A 4 16.58 -5.29 7.50
N TYR A 5 17.30 -4.57 6.66
CA TYR A 5 17.27 -3.10 6.63
C TYR A 5 17.09 -2.59 5.20
N ALA A 6 16.54 -1.39 5.07
CA ALA A 6 16.28 -0.76 3.78
C ALA A 6 17.24 0.42 3.54
N VAL A 7 17.66 0.60 2.29
CA VAL A 7 18.48 1.74 1.85
C VAL A 7 17.85 2.35 0.60
N ALA A 8 17.83 3.67 0.56
CA ALA A 8 17.31 4.47 -0.54
C ALA A 8 18.41 4.96 -1.47
N SER A 9 18.18 4.86 -2.78
CA SER A 9 18.89 5.63 -3.79
C SER A 9 18.09 6.88 -4.09
N ILE A 10 18.68 8.06 -3.86
CA ILE A 10 18.03 9.35 -4.09
C ILE A 10 18.54 9.89 -5.43
N ASP A 11 17.64 10.12 -6.39
CA ASP A 11 17.97 10.81 -7.62
C ASP A 11 17.68 12.31 -7.46
N ILE A 12 18.74 13.10 -7.54
CA ILE A 12 18.66 14.56 -7.51
C ILE A 12 18.69 15.05 -8.96
N ALA A 13 17.71 14.63 -9.76
CA ALA A 13 17.54 15.17 -11.10
C ALA A 13 17.07 16.63 -10.99
N ALA A 14 17.82 17.55 -11.61
CA ALA A 14 17.64 19.01 -11.54
C ALA A 14 16.26 19.55 -12.02
N THR A 15 15.39 18.67 -12.54
CA THR A 15 14.07 19.00 -13.10
C THR A 15 12.91 18.67 -12.17
N ARG A 16 13.13 17.99 -11.04
CA ARG A 16 12.09 17.76 -10.02
C ARG A 16 12.28 18.72 -8.85
N THR A 17 11.18 19.35 -8.42
CA THR A 17 11.14 20.26 -7.25
C THR A 17 11.29 19.51 -5.92
N THR A 18 11.26 18.18 -5.93
CA THR A 18 11.45 17.30 -4.78
C THR A 18 12.43 16.17 -5.13
N PRO A 19 13.36 15.81 -4.23
CA PRO A 19 14.19 14.63 -4.40
C PRO A 19 13.28 13.40 -4.52
N ALA A 20 13.40 12.67 -5.62
CA ALA A 20 12.66 11.43 -5.83
C ALA A 20 13.55 10.25 -5.48
N THR A 21 13.01 9.28 -4.76
CA THR A 21 13.74 8.05 -4.50
C THR A 21 13.71 7.23 -5.79
N SER A 22 14.86 7.04 -6.43
CA SER A 22 14.94 6.26 -7.68
C SER A 22 14.68 4.78 -7.43
N ALA A 23 15.10 4.27 -6.27
CA ALA A 23 14.81 2.91 -5.82
C ALA A 23 15.01 2.74 -4.32
N LEU A 24 14.29 1.79 -3.73
CA LEU A 24 14.53 1.28 -2.38
C LEU A 24 14.95 -0.19 -2.48
N GLY A 25 16.08 -0.53 -1.86
CA GLY A 25 16.49 -1.92 -1.72
C GLY A 25 16.27 -2.45 -0.31
N LEU A 26 16.21 -3.77 -0.20
CA LEU A 26 16.22 -4.50 1.06
C LEU A 26 17.50 -5.34 1.14
N TRP A 27 18.19 -5.28 2.28
CA TRP A 27 19.41 -6.02 2.55
C TRP A 27 19.24 -6.93 3.76
N ASP A 28 19.88 -8.09 3.70
CA ASP A 28 20.03 -8.96 4.86
C ASP A 28 21.05 -8.35 5.83
N HIS A 29 20.67 -8.18 7.10
CA HIS A 29 21.52 -7.52 8.09
C HIS A 29 22.76 -8.33 8.46
N ALA A 30 22.67 -9.66 8.44
CA ALA A 30 23.75 -10.52 8.92
C ALA A 30 24.87 -10.68 7.89
N THR A 31 24.49 -10.76 6.61
CA THR A 31 25.40 -11.01 5.49
C THR A 31 25.73 -9.76 4.70
N GLY A 32 24.93 -8.70 4.81
CA GLY A 32 25.01 -7.52 3.95
C GLY A 32 24.61 -7.80 2.51
N ALA A 33 24.02 -8.96 2.22
CA ALA A 33 23.58 -9.31 0.88
C ALA A 33 22.34 -8.48 0.49
N VAL A 34 22.34 -7.97 -0.75
CA VAL A 34 21.13 -7.40 -1.35
C VAL A 34 20.12 -8.53 -1.51
N LEU A 35 18.91 -8.37 -0.96
CA LEU A 35 17.81 -9.30 -1.18
C LEU A 35 17.11 -8.96 -2.50
N PHE A 36 16.60 -7.74 -2.61
CA PHE A 36 16.00 -7.23 -3.84
C PHE A 36 15.93 -5.70 -3.83
N VAL A 37 15.65 -5.11 -4.99
CA VAL A 37 15.51 -3.67 -5.20
C VAL A 37 14.19 -3.40 -5.90
N VAL A 38 13.46 -2.38 -5.45
CA VAL A 38 12.23 -1.90 -6.06
C VAL A 38 12.46 -0.51 -6.63
N GLU A 39 12.35 -0.39 -7.96
CA GLU A 39 12.46 0.88 -8.67
C GLU A 39 11.24 1.77 -8.44
N SER A 40 11.49 3.08 -8.39
CA SER A 40 10.49 4.13 -8.14
C SER A 40 9.72 3.97 -6.81
N ALA A 41 10.32 3.26 -5.87
CA ALA A 41 9.78 3.10 -4.52
C ALA A 41 10.13 4.33 -3.68
N GLU A 42 9.11 4.98 -3.11
CA GLU A 42 9.26 6.15 -2.24
C GLU A 42 9.26 5.77 -0.75
N LEU A 43 8.45 4.78 -0.37
CA LEU A 43 8.40 4.28 1.00
C LEU A 43 8.40 2.76 1.02
N LEU A 44 8.96 2.20 2.09
CA LEU A 44 9.08 0.76 2.31
C LEU A 44 8.88 0.45 3.79
N GLU A 45 8.07 -0.56 4.10
CA GLU A 45 7.85 -1.03 5.47
C GLU A 45 7.72 -2.56 5.53
N LEU A 46 8.37 -3.19 6.52
CA LEU A 46 8.22 -4.61 6.78
C LEU A 46 6.80 -4.90 7.30
N LEU A 47 6.13 -5.92 6.76
CA LEU A 47 4.79 -6.30 7.21
C LEU A 47 4.92 -7.32 8.34
N PRO A 48 4.67 -6.99 9.63
CA PRO A 48 5.09 -7.83 10.76
C PRO A 48 4.45 -9.23 10.81
N SER A 49 3.30 -9.39 10.16
CA SER A 49 2.54 -10.65 10.11
C SER A 49 2.69 -11.40 8.79
N ARG A 50 3.57 -10.96 7.89
CA ARG A 50 3.78 -11.57 6.56
C ARG A 50 5.28 -11.63 6.27
N ALA A 51 5.73 -12.63 5.52
CA ALA A 51 7.11 -12.64 4.99
C ALA A 51 7.22 -11.71 3.77
N GLU A 52 6.82 -10.45 3.96
CA GLU A 52 6.61 -9.48 2.89
C GLU A 52 6.96 -8.06 3.31
N VAL A 53 7.15 -7.23 2.30
CA VAL A 53 7.37 -5.79 2.42
C VAL A 53 6.28 -5.04 1.67
N GLY A 54 5.69 -4.04 2.33
CA GLY A 54 4.79 -3.08 1.70
C GLY A 54 5.59 -1.91 1.15
N VAL A 55 5.28 -1.51 -0.08
CA VAL A 55 6.00 -0.45 -0.80
C VAL A 55 5.00 0.56 -1.36
N ILE A 56 5.27 1.85 -1.17
CA ILE A 56 4.60 2.91 -1.94
C ILE A 56 5.49 3.22 -3.13
N ARG A 57 4.99 2.91 -4.32
CA ARG A 57 5.63 3.20 -5.59
C ARG A 57 4.94 4.37 -6.26
N VAL A 58 5.72 5.34 -6.71
CA VAL A 58 5.23 6.55 -7.39
C VAL A 58 5.79 6.55 -8.81
N VAL A 59 4.96 6.19 -9.79
CA VAL A 59 5.37 6.11 -11.20
C VAL A 59 5.48 7.51 -11.81
N ASP A 60 4.50 8.36 -11.48
CA ASP A 60 4.47 9.79 -11.76
C ASP A 60 3.66 10.51 -10.67
N ASP A 61 3.52 11.83 -10.77
CA ASP A 61 2.86 12.66 -9.76
C ASP A 61 1.38 12.30 -9.49
N LYS A 62 0.76 11.46 -10.34
CA LYS A 62 -0.64 11.05 -10.24
C LYS A 62 -0.81 9.54 -10.05
N SER A 63 0.17 8.75 -10.48
CA SER A 63 0.06 7.29 -10.55
C SER A 63 0.80 6.63 -9.39
N TRP A 64 0.09 6.47 -8.27
CA TRP A 64 0.62 5.83 -7.06
C TRP A 64 0.12 4.40 -6.91
N HIS A 65 1.00 3.52 -6.44
CA HIS A 65 0.68 2.14 -6.15
C HIS A 65 1.16 1.75 -4.76
N PHE A 66 0.33 0.98 -4.06
CA PHE A 66 0.78 0.17 -2.94
C PHE A 66 1.05 -1.24 -3.44
N GLU A 67 2.31 -1.65 -3.37
CA GLU A 67 2.77 -2.96 -3.84
C GLU A 67 3.27 -3.79 -2.65
N ARG A 68 3.12 -5.11 -2.77
CA ARG A 68 3.63 -6.08 -1.79
C ARG A 68 4.67 -6.97 -2.44
N TYR A 69 5.79 -7.16 -1.78
CA TYR A 69 6.92 -7.96 -2.27
C TYR A 69 7.27 -9.06 -1.27
N VAL A 70 7.46 -10.28 -1.77
CA VAL A 70 7.83 -11.45 -0.97
C VAL A 70 9.31 -11.39 -0.59
N VAL A 71 9.62 -11.66 0.68
CA VAL A 71 10.99 -11.78 1.18
C VAL A 71 11.40 -13.26 1.21
N PRO A 72 12.59 -13.63 0.71
CA PRO A 72 13.65 -12.77 0.16
C PRO A 72 13.59 -12.58 -1.36
N THR A 73 12.64 -13.19 -2.07
CA THR A 73 12.67 -13.32 -3.54
C THR A 73 12.51 -12.00 -4.29
N GLY A 74 11.88 -11.00 -3.68
CA GLY A 74 11.50 -9.77 -4.36
C GLY A 74 10.40 -9.95 -5.39
N GLU A 75 9.69 -11.10 -5.37
CA GLU A 75 8.54 -11.30 -6.24
C GLU A 75 7.37 -10.42 -5.79
N ARG A 76 6.73 -9.72 -6.73
CA ARG A 76 5.57 -8.88 -6.43
C ARG A 76 4.33 -9.73 -6.21
N ALA A 77 3.89 -9.84 -4.96
CA ALA A 77 2.68 -10.57 -4.56
C ALA A 77 1.39 -9.86 -4.98
N SER A 78 1.37 -8.52 -4.93
CA SER A 78 0.18 -7.74 -5.32
C SER A 78 0.53 -6.29 -5.66
N SER A 79 -0.34 -5.64 -6.43
CA SER A 79 -0.28 -4.20 -6.72
C SER A 79 -1.68 -3.61 -6.63
N LEU A 80 -1.84 -2.54 -5.85
CA LEU A 80 -3.08 -1.81 -5.67
C LEU A 80 -2.87 -0.35 -6.07
N ALA A 81 -3.60 0.12 -7.07
CA ALA A 81 -3.60 1.54 -7.43
C ALA A 81 -4.23 2.38 -6.29
N ILE A 82 -3.54 3.45 -5.89
CA ILE A 82 -4.04 4.40 -4.90
C ILE A 82 -4.81 5.49 -5.67
N PRO A 83 -6.10 5.69 -5.38
CA PRO A 83 -6.89 6.72 -6.06
C PRO A 83 -6.32 8.13 -5.88
N ASP A 84 -6.37 8.95 -6.94
CA ASP A 84 -5.94 10.36 -6.95
C ASP A 84 -6.50 11.20 -5.79
N ALA A 85 -7.73 10.87 -5.36
CA ALA A 85 -8.37 11.54 -4.22
C ALA A 85 -7.60 11.36 -2.90
N LEU A 86 -6.82 10.28 -2.77
CA LEU A 86 -6.02 9.90 -1.61
C LEU A 86 -4.52 10.17 -1.79
N SER A 87 -4.03 10.52 -2.98
CA SER A 87 -2.62 10.86 -3.25
C SER A 87 -2.39 12.37 -3.35
N ARG A 88 -3.15 13.16 -2.58
CA ARG A 88 -3.01 14.63 -2.50
C ARG A 88 -1.69 15.04 -1.82
N GLY A 89 -0.62 15.24 -2.57
CA GLY A 89 0.70 15.60 -2.02
C GLY A 89 1.57 14.40 -1.68
N TRP A 90 2.86 14.62 -1.42
CA TRP A 90 3.89 13.57 -1.42
C TRP A 90 3.80 12.59 -0.23
N PRO A 91 4.14 11.30 -0.40
CA PRO A 91 4.16 10.35 0.70
C PRO A 91 5.38 10.62 1.57
N SER A 92 5.23 10.49 2.89
CA SER A 92 6.26 10.89 3.87
C SER A 92 6.60 9.80 4.87
N SER A 93 5.65 8.91 5.17
CA SER A 93 5.87 7.81 6.11
C SER A 93 4.86 6.69 5.86
N LEU A 94 5.29 5.46 6.17
CA LEU A 94 4.52 4.23 6.07
C LEU A 94 4.66 3.49 7.40
N ALA A 95 3.56 2.95 7.92
CA ALA A 95 3.60 2.06 9.09
C ALA A 95 2.57 0.93 8.93
N ALA A 96 2.98 -0.29 9.29
CA ALA A 96 2.13 -1.47 9.23
C ALA A 96 1.79 -1.97 10.64
N ALA A 97 0.49 -2.05 10.96
CA ALA A 97 0.02 -2.58 12.24
C ALA A 97 -1.39 -3.16 12.09
N GLY A 98 -1.66 -4.29 12.77
CA GLY A 98 -3.01 -4.85 12.88
C GLY A 98 -3.69 -5.16 11.54
N GLY A 99 -2.94 -5.59 10.52
CA GLY A 99 -3.49 -5.85 9.18
C GLY A 99 -3.83 -4.60 8.37
N LEU A 100 -3.37 -3.43 8.81
CA LEU A 100 -3.51 -2.15 8.13
C LEU A 100 -2.14 -1.57 7.80
N VAL A 101 -2.08 -0.86 6.70
CA VAL A 101 -0.99 0.03 6.36
C VAL A 101 -1.50 1.46 6.43
N THR A 102 -0.84 2.28 7.23
CA THR A 102 -1.11 3.72 7.33
C THR A 102 -0.09 4.47 6.49
N VAL A 103 -0.56 5.33 5.60
CA VAL A 103 0.28 6.19 4.77
C VAL A 103 0.05 7.63 5.21
N TRP A 104 1.13 8.34 5.54
CA TRP A 104 1.09 9.79 5.82
C TRP A 104 1.60 10.57 4.61
N CYS A 105 0.84 11.58 4.23
CA CYS A 105 1.08 12.37 3.03
C CYS A 105 0.83 13.87 3.29
N GLY A 106 1.26 14.69 2.33
CA GLY A 106 0.98 16.12 2.32
C GLY A 106 2.15 16.97 2.86
N ALA A 107 1.95 18.28 2.85
CA ALA A 107 2.95 19.24 3.32
C ALA A 107 2.95 19.33 4.85
N LYS A 108 4.06 19.83 5.43
CA LYS A 108 4.24 20.02 6.88
C LYS A 108 3.09 20.81 7.54
N GLY A 109 2.41 21.69 6.80
CA GLY A 109 1.28 22.50 7.30
C GLY A 109 -0.11 21.86 7.14
N GLU A 110 -0.25 20.84 6.29
CA GLU A 110 -1.53 20.19 6.00
C GLU A 110 -1.34 18.67 5.87
N PRO A 111 -0.89 17.99 6.94
CA PRO A 111 -0.71 16.55 6.90
C PRO A 111 -2.08 15.84 6.86
N TYR A 112 -2.17 14.78 6.06
CA TYR A 112 -3.28 13.84 6.13
C TYR A 112 -2.76 12.42 6.06
N ARG A 113 -3.64 11.47 6.38
CA ARG A 113 -3.34 10.05 6.31
C ARG A 113 -4.52 9.27 5.77
N PHE A 114 -4.22 8.15 5.13
CA PHE A 114 -5.21 7.16 4.76
C PHE A 114 -4.71 5.75 5.10
N HIS A 115 -5.63 4.79 5.05
CA HIS A 115 -5.35 3.42 5.43
C HIS A 115 -5.62 2.48 4.27
N ILE A 116 -4.74 1.50 4.12
CA ILE A 116 -4.88 0.39 3.19
C ILE A 116 -5.07 -0.87 4.02
N LYS A 117 -6.17 -1.60 3.75
CA LYS A 117 -6.41 -2.89 4.40
C LYS A 117 -5.57 -3.95 3.71
N LEU A 118 -4.76 -4.68 4.48
CA LEU A 118 -4.04 -5.84 3.99
C LEU A 118 -4.99 -7.03 3.94
N GLY A 119 -5.68 -7.21 2.82
CA GLY A 119 -6.51 -8.40 2.60
C GLY A 119 -5.68 -9.69 2.58
N ASP A 120 -6.33 -10.81 2.85
CA ASP A 120 -5.76 -12.12 2.51
C ASP A 120 -5.81 -12.25 0.98
N PRO A 121 -4.68 -12.49 0.27
CA PRO A 121 -4.72 -12.67 -1.18
C PRO A 121 -5.67 -13.79 -1.61
N ASP A 122 -5.91 -14.78 -0.72
CA ASP A 122 -6.76 -15.94 -0.96
C ASP A 122 -8.25 -15.73 -0.60
N ARG A 123 -8.66 -14.56 -0.08
CA ARG A 123 -10.06 -14.29 0.34
C ARG A 123 -10.70 -13.07 -0.29
N LEU A 124 -10.05 -12.43 -1.26
CA LEU A 124 -10.42 -11.08 -1.70
C LEU A 124 -11.57 -10.99 -2.72
N LEU A 125 -12.37 -12.03 -2.95
CA LEU A 125 -13.46 -11.98 -3.94
C LEU A 125 -14.88 -12.30 -3.44
N ASP A 126 -15.10 -12.76 -2.21
CA ASP A 126 -16.44 -13.24 -1.81
C ASP A 126 -17.20 -12.40 -0.78
N ASP A 127 -16.56 -11.40 -0.16
CA ASP A 127 -17.23 -10.54 0.82
C ASP A 127 -17.51 -9.14 0.25
N GLU A 128 -18.23 -9.07 -0.88
CA GLU A 128 -19.14 -7.93 -1.05
C GLU A 128 -20.12 -7.97 0.13
N PRO A 129 -20.26 -6.90 0.94
CA PRO A 129 -21.36 -6.85 1.88
C PRO A 129 -22.62 -6.87 1.03
N ASN A 130 -23.32 -8.01 1.05
CA ASN A 130 -24.61 -8.20 0.43
C ASN A 130 -25.59 -7.31 1.22
N ILE A 131 -25.56 -6.00 0.94
CA ILE A 131 -26.43 -5.00 1.56
C ILE A 131 -27.83 -5.36 1.12
N GLY A 132 -28.51 -6.07 2.01
CA GLY A 132 -29.86 -6.60 1.94
C GLY A 132 -30.64 -6.25 0.68
N ARG A 133 -30.65 -7.17 -0.28
CA ARG A 133 -31.85 -7.41 -1.10
C ARG A 133 -32.97 -7.81 -0.14
N ARG A 134 -33.66 -6.82 0.44
CA ARG A 134 -34.95 -7.01 1.09
C ARG A 134 -35.89 -7.57 0.03
N LYS A 135 -36.08 -8.89 0.09
CA LYS A 135 -37.12 -9.65 -0.60
C LYS A 135 -38.45 -8.97 -0.24
N ARG A 136 -39.03 -8.19 -1.16
CA ARG A 136 -40.38 -7.63 -1.00
C ARG A 136 -41.35 -8.81 -0.93
N GLU A 137 -41.76 -9.18 0.27
CA GLU A 137 -42.92 -10.06 0.45
C GLU A 137 -44.14 -9.36 -0.14
N ARG A 138 -44.66 -9.91 -1.24
CA ARG A 138 -46.01 -9.60 -1.72
C ARG A 138 -47.01 -10.18 -0.72
N GLY A 139 -47.31 -9.42 0.33
CA GLY A 139 -48.47 -9.63 1.18
C GLY A 139 -49.71 -9.05 0.51
N SER A 140 -50.55 -9.89 -0.06
CA SER A 140 -51.91 -9.53 -0.48
C SER A 140 -52.74 -9.19 0.76
N LYS A 141 -53.21 -7.94 0.86
CA LYS A 141 -54.34 -7.59 1.73
C LYS A 141 -55.42 -6.93 0.89
N LYS A 142 -56.54 -7.66 0.76
CA LYS A 142 -57.81 -7.19 0.24
C LYS A 142 -58.26 -5.98 1.06
N LEU A 143 -58.65 -4.90 0.38
CA LEU A 143 -59.42 -3.81 0.99
C LEU A 143 -60.88 -4.27 1.20
N PRO A 144 -61.49 -4.02 2.36
CA PRO A 144 -62.91 -4.26 2.57
C PRO A 144 -63.76 -3.20 1.83
N ARG A 145 -65.00 -3.60 1.53
CA ARG A 145 -65.96 -3.01 0.59
C ARG A 145 -66.29 -1.55 0.82
#